data_AF-A0A0L0LK56-F1
#
_entry.id   AF-A0A0L0LK56-F1
#
_cell.length_a   1.000
_cell.length_b   1.000
_cell.length_c   1.000
_cell.angle_alpha   90.00
_cell.angle_beta   90.00
_cell.angle_gamma   90.00
#
_symmetry.space_group_name_H-M   'P 1'
#
loop_
_entity.id
_entity.type
_entity.pdbx_description
1 polymer ?
#
loop_
_entity_poly.entity_id
_entity_poly.type
_entity_poly.pdbx_seq_one_letter_code
_entity_poly.pdbx_strand_id
1 'polypeptide(L)'
;MDAFHTFLDNVQREILTPIVAVIALAAFILFIYGMVKFIYNAGDAAKRAEGQKQMLYGIIGLAIMFGANALVNLLQGTVSSLF
;
A
#
# COMPACT_ATOMS: atom_id res chain seq x y z
N MET A 1 -5.74 -29.78 11.70
CA MET A 1 -5.66 -28.30 11.64
C MET A 1 -5.12 -27.86 12.98
N ASP A 2 -3.81 -27.63 13.06
CA ASP A 2 -3.16 -27.37 14.34
C ASP A 2 -3.59 -26.01 14.89
N ALA A 3 -3.81 -25.92 16.21
CA ALA A 3 -4.24 -24.69 16.88
C ALA A 3 -3.36 -23.48 16.55
N PHE A 4 -2.09 -23.73 16.24
CA PHE A 4 -1.14 -22.73 15.76
C PHE A 4 -1.54 -22.09 14.43
N HIS A 5 -1.97 -22.87 13.43
CA HIS A 5 -2.39 -22.34 12.13
C HIS A 5 -3.65 -21.46 12.26
N THR A 6 -4.63 -21.91 13.05
CA THR A 6 -5.84 -21.12 13.32
C THR A 6 -5.51 -19.80 14.04
N PHE A 7 -4.55 -19.81 14.96
CA PHE A 7 -4.09 -18.59 15.62
C PHE A 7 -3.46 -17.60 14.62
N LEU A 8 -2.57 -18.08 13.74
CA LEU A 8 -1.94 -17.23 12.72
C LEU A 8 -2.97 -16.65 11.74
N ASP A 9 -3.93 -17.47 11.29
CA ASP A 9 -4.99 -17.01 10.38
C ASP A 9 -5.85 -15.92 11.01
N ASN A 10 -6.21 -16.07 12.29
CA ASN A 10 -6.98 -15.07 13.02
C ASN A 10 -6.17 -13.77 13.19
N VAL A 11 -4.88 -13.85 13.54
CA VAL A 11 -4.02 -12.66 13.65
C VAL A 11 -3.91 -11.95 12.29
N GLN A 12 -3.73 -12.70 11.21
CA GLN A 12 -3.64 -12.11 9.87
C GLN A 12 -4.95 -11.46 9.44
N ARG A 13 -6.09 -12.13 9.67
CA ARG A 13 -7.41 -11.65 9.24
C ARG A 13 -7.89 -10.45 10.06
N GLU A 14 -7.75 -10.54 11.38
CA GLU A 14 -8.33 -9.55 12.31
C GLU A 14 -7.40 -8.38 12.61
N ILE A 15 -6.08 -8.54 12.42
CA ILE A 15 -5.10 -7.50 12.78
C ILE A 15 -4.36 -7.01 11.55
N LEU A 16 -3.67 -7.89 10.80
CA LEU A 16 -2.82 -7.45 9.69
C LEU A 16 -3.63 -6.87 8.54
N THR A 17 -4.70 -7.55 8.13
CA THR A 17 -5.55 -7.13 7.00
C THR A 17 -6.13 -5.72 7.20
N PRO A 18 -6.79 -5.39 8.34
CA PRO A 18 -7.31 -4.04 8.55
C PRO A 18 -6.20 -2.99 8.67
N ILE A 19 -5.07 -3.30 9.31
CA ILE A 19 -3.94 -2.36 9.40
C ILE A 19 -3.41 -2.01 8.01
N VAL A 20 -3.17 -3.02 7.16
CA VAL A 20 -2.72 -2.81 5.78
C VAL A 20 -3.74 -1.97 5.00
N ALA A 21 -5.04 -2.23 5.17
CA ALA A 21 -6.09 -1.45 4.52
C ALA A 21 -6.09 0.04 4.95
N VAL A 22 -5.88 0.32 6.24
CA VAL A 22 -5.77 1.69 6.76
C VAL A 22 -4.52 2.39 6.21
N ILE A 23 -3.38 1.69 6.15
CA ILE A 23 -2.14 2.23 5.57
C ILE A 23 -2.33 2.52 4.07
N ALA A 24 -3.00 1.63 3.34
CA ALA A 24 -3.34 1.82 1.93
C ALA A 24 -4.18 3.08 1.72
N LEU A 25 -5.22 3.24 2.53
CA LEU A 25 -6.07 4.43 2.50
C LEU A 25 -5.26 5.70 2.80
N ALA A 26 -4.39 5.67 3.82
CA ALA A 26 -3.54 6.81 4.16
C ALA A 26 -2.57 7.17 3.02
N ALA A 27 -1.93 6.17 2.38
CA ALA A 27 -1.06 6.40 1.24
C ALA A 27 -1.82 7.00 0.05
N PHE A 28 -3.05 6.53 -0.21
CA PHE A 28 -3.93 7.09 -1.24
C PHE A 28 -4.31 8.54 -0.93
N ILE A 29 -4.65 8.85 0.33
CA ILE A 29 -4.95 10.23 0.75
C ILE A 29 -3.73 11.13 0.57
N LEU A 30 -2.52 10.69 0.94
CA LEU A 30 -1.28 11.45 0.73
C LEU A 30 -1.02 11.71 -0.76
N PHE A 31 -1.29 10.72 -1.62
CA PHE A 31 -1.21 10.88 -3.06
C PHE A 31 -2.17 11.97 -3.58
N ILE A 32 -3.45 11.88 -3.20
CA ILE A 32 -4.47 12.86 -3.61
C ILE A 32 -4.15 14.25 -3.06
N TYR A 33 -3.68 14.36 -1.82
CA TYR A 33 -3.26 15.62 -1.23
C TYR A 33 -2.08 16.24 -2.00
N GLY A 34 -1.08 15.45 -2.36
CA GLY A 34 0.03 15.89 -3.21
C GLY A 34 -0.45 16.37 -4.58
N MET A 35 -1.42 15.69 -5.18
CA MET A 35 -2.02 16.06 -6.47
C MET A 35 -2.75 17.39 -6.39
N VAL A 36 -3.60 17.58 -5.38
CA VAL A 36 -4.30 18.85 -5.14
C VAL A 36 -3.29 19.98 -4.93
N LYS A 37 -2.26 19.74 -4.10
CA LYS A 37 -1.20 20.73 -3.83
C LYS A 37 -0.40 21.08 -5.09
N PHE A 38 -0.13 20.11 -5.95
CA PHE A 38 0.56 20.31 -7.21
C PHE A 38 -0.25 21.19 -8.18
N ILE A 39 -1.55 20.94 -8.32
CA ILE A 39 -2.44 21.71 -9.20
C ILE A 39 -2.68 23.11 -8.64
N TYR A 40 -3.02 23.23 -7.36
CA TYR A 40 -3.35 24.51 -6.73
C TYR A 40 -2.16 25.48 -6.73
N ASN A 41 -0.94 24.98 -6.58
CA ASN A 41 0.27 25.80 -6.55
C ASN A 41 1.03 25.80 -7.89
N ALA A 42 0.33 25.63 -9.02
CA ALA A 42 0.97 25.58 -10.34
C ALA A 42 1.84 26.80 -10.67
N GLY A 43 1.52 27.98 -10.11
CA GLY A 43 2.29 29.22 -10.29
C GLY A 43 3.51 29.38 -9.37
N ASP A 44 3.69 28.50 -8.38
CA ASP A 44 4.79 28.55 -7.40
C ASP A 44 5.64 27.27 -7.53
N ALA A 45 6.82 27.41 -8.13
CA ALA A 45 7.70 26.27 -8.41
C ALA A 45 8.10 25.50 -7.14
N ALA A 46 8.28 26.17 -6.00
CA ALA A 46 8.69 25.54 -4.75
C ALA A 46 7.55 24.69 -4.16
N LYS A 47 6.35 25.26 -4.07
CA LYS A 47 5.16 24.54 -3.57
C LYS A 47 4.71 23.44 -4.52
N ARG A 48 4.88 23.63 -5.82
CA ARG A 48 4.64 22.60 -6.84
C ARG A 48 5.56 21.39 -6.64
N ALA A 49 6.86 21.62 -6.41
CA ALA A 49 7.82 20.56 -6.14
C ALA A 49 7.50 19.80 -4.84
N GLU A 50 6.95 20.49 -3.83
CA GLU A 50 6.50 19.84 -2.61
C GLU A 50 5.28 18.91 -2.85
N GLY A 51 4.30 19.35 -3.65
CA GLY A 51 3.18 18.52 -4.09
C GLY A 51 3.65 17.27 -4.86
N GLN A 52 4.65 17.41 -5.73
CA GLN A 52 5.27 16.26 -6.44
C GLN A 52 5.89 15.25 -5.48
N LYS A 53 6.61 15.71 -4.45
CA LYS A 53 7.19 14.81 -3.44
C LYS A 53 6.11 14.04 -2.69
N GLN A 54 5.01 14.70 -2.33
CA GLN A 54 3.91 14.03 -1.62
C GLN A 54 3.19 13.00 -2.50
N MET A 55 2.97 13.31 -3.78
CA MET A 55 2.47 12.32 -4.74
C MET A 55 3.41 11.12 -4.83
N LEU A 56 4.72 11.35 -4.94
CA LEU A 56 5.72 10.29 -5.04
C LEU A 56 5.70 9.38 -3.81
N TYR A 57 5.64 9.93 -2.60
CA TYR A 57 5.53 9.11 -1.37
C TYR A 57 4.26 8.27 -1.34
N GLY A 58 3.13 8.84 -1.76
CA GLY A 58 1.87 8.09 -1.89
C GLY A 58 1.98 6.94 -2.91
N ILE A 59 2.56 7.20 -4.08
CA ILE A 59 2.79 6.17 -5.12
C ILE A 59 3.71 5.06 -4.60
N ILE A 60 4.82 5.40 -3.95
CA ILE A 60 5.75 4.39 -3.40
C ILE A 60 5.03 3.52 -2.38
N GLY A 61 4.23 4.11 -1.48
CA GLY A 61 3.44 3.36 -0.50
C GLY A 61 2.48 2.39 -1.16
N LEU A 62 1.72 2.84 -2.15
CA LEU A 62 0.78 2.00 -2.91
C LEU A 62 1.49 0.91 -3.70
N ALA A 63 2.63 1.23 -4.33
CA ALA A 63 3.43 0.27 -5.09
C ALA A 63 3.97 -0.87 -4.21
N ILE A 64 4.43 -0.57 -2.99
CA ILE A 64 4.87 -1.58 -2.03
C ILE A 64 3.71 -2.50 -1.65
N MET A 65 2.52 -1.94 -1.39
CA MET A 65 1.35 -2.72 -0.98
C MET A 65 0.84 -3.65 -2.10
N PHE A 66 0.70 -3.12 -3.32
CA PHE A 66 0.31 -3.96 -4.46
C PHE A 66 1.41 -4.95 -4.84
N GLY A 67 2.69 -4.53 -4.76
CA GLY A 67 3.84 -5.36 -5.04
C GLY A 67 3.97 -6.54 -4.08
N ALA A 68 3.78 -6.32 -2.77
CA ALA A 68 3.80 -7.38 -1.77
C ALA A 68 2.67 -8.41 -2.00
N ASN A 69 1.44 -7.95 -2.24
CA ASN A 69 0.31 -8.84 -2.54
C ASN A 69 0.54 -9.63 -3.85
N ALA A 70 1.03 -8.97 -4.89
CA ALA A 70 1.36 -9.64 -6.16
C ALA A 70 2.44 -10.71 -5.97
N LEU A 71 3.49 -10.42 -5.19
CA LEU A 71 4.56 -11.37 -4.89
C LEU A 71 4.04 -12.57 -4.11
N VAL A 72 3.24 -12.34 -3.06
CA VAL A 72 2.63 -13.41 -2.26
C VAL A 72 1.76 -14.30 -3.14
N ASN A 73 0.91 -13.73 -4.01
CA ASN A 73 0.06 -14.49 -4.92
C ASN A 73 0.88 -15.29 -5.95
N LEU A 74 1.96 -14.71 -6.47
CA LEU A 74 2.87 -15.40 -7.41
C LEU A 74 3.55 -16.60 -6.75
N LEU A 75 4.01 -16.44 -5.51
CA LEU A 75 4.63 -17.52 -4.75
C LEU A 75 3.63 -18.63 -4.45
N GLN A 76 2.40 -18.29 -4.02
CA GLN A 76 1.35 -19.28 -3.78
C GLN A 76 1.00 -20.05 -5.06
N GLY A 77 0.85 -19.35 -6.19
CA GLY A 77 0.58 -19.99 -7.48
C GLY A 77 1.68 -20.94 -7.92
N THR A 78 2.94 -20.55 -7.74
CA THR A 78 4.09 -21.41 -8.07
C THR A 78 4.15 -22.63 -7.15
N VAL A 79 4.09 -22.43 -5.83
CA VAL A 79 4.21 -23.53 -4.85
C VAL A 79 3.05 -24.52 -4.99
N SER A 80 1.80 -24.05 -5.15
CA SER A 80 0.63 -24.92 -5.36
C SER A 80 0.63 -25.65 -6.70
N SER A 81 1.44 -25.22 -7.67
CA SER A 81 1.57 -25.91 -8.96
C SER A 81 2.65 -26.99 -8.96
N LEU A 82 3.59 -26.94 -8.00
CA LEU A 82 4.74 -27.83 -7.92
C LEU A 82 4.53 -29.03 -6.98
N PHE A 83 3.55 -28.96 -6.08
CA PHE A 83 3.17 -30.00 -5.13
C PHE A 83 1.66 -30.25 -5.23
#